data_AF-A0A1Q7WXB3-F1
#
_entry.id   AF-A0A1Q7WXB3-F1
#
_cell.length_a   1.000
_cell.length_b   1.000
_cell.length_c   1.000
_cell.angle_alpha   90.00
_cell.angle_beta   90.00
_cell.angle_gamma   90.00
#
_symmetry.space_group_name_H-M   'P 1'
#
loop_
_entity.id
_entity.type
_entity.pdbx_description
1 polymer ?
#
loop_
_entity_poly.entity_id
_entity_poly.type
_entity_poly.pdbx_seq_one_letter_code
_entity_poly.pdbx_strand_id
1 'polypeptide(L)'
;MALIRRAAPATAVALGLLAIAAAPEIGRMIDFASFETFNPSGPGLGNLFNEISPLEALGIWPSGDFRLDPGDGAMPALGFYLGEALGLAGLAYGLAWWLRRGERAVPAALAAGVALYAYAHFAGTPYQAAKSIVIASPVAMLIVARALLSPDPLIRLGPLRTRIASRRGGVGGALVRHQSAVKAALATAFLGAAAGCSLLALVNGPVGPATYSPQLTRLRPLLDADSTLVLAPAHLLADEHGRDFLVWELRGGRVCVGATSLRHTPRSPSSGWHAGRARTYSGAAIPRRAAMAHAP
;
A
#
# COMPACT_ATOMS: atom_id res chain seq x y z
N MET A 1 -35.01 9.06 -7.92
CA MET A 1 -34.88 10.47 -8.37
C MET A 1 -35.07 11.53 -7.28
N ALA A 2 -36.03 11.42 -6.36
CA ALA A 2 -36.28 12.45 -5.34
C ALA A 2 -35.08 12.76 -4.42
N LEU A 3 -34.31 11.74 -4.00
CA LEU A 3 -33.09 11.91 -3.19
C LEU A 3 -31.98 12.70 -3.93
N ILE A 4 -31.81 12.43 -5.23
CA ILE A 4 -30.81 13.13 -6.06
C ILE A 4 -31.18 14.61 -6.17
N ARG A 5 -32.46 14.93 -6.40
CA ARG A 5 -32.94 16.32 -6.47
C ARG A 5 -32.75 17.08 -5.15
N ARG A 6 -32.88 16.40 -4.00
CA ARG A 6 -32.65 17.02 -2.68
C ARG A 6 -31.18 17.26 -2.37
N ALA A 7 -30.29 16.38 -2.83
CA ALA A 7 -28.85 16.52 -2.59
C ALA A 7 -28.18 17.51 -3.55
N ALA A 8 -28.74 17.71 -4.74
CA ALA A 8 -28.18 18.55 -5.81
C ALA A 8 -27.66 19.94 -5.35
N PRO A 9 -28.41 20.77 -4.60
CA PRO A 9 -27.92 22.09 -4.20
C PRO A 9 -26.71 22.00 -3.25
N ALA A 10 -26.75 21.09 -2.27
CA ALA A 10 -25.64 20.89 -1.35
C ALA A 10 -24.40 20.36 -2.08
N THR A 11 -24.57 19.42 -3.01
CA THR A 11 -23.49 18.93 -3.87
C THR A 11 -22.92 20.05 -4.74
N ALA A 12 -23.76 20.88 -5.35
CA ALA A 12 -23.31 22.01 -6.17
C ALA A 12 -22.50 23.03 -5.35
N VAL A 13 -22.96 23.38 -4.15
CA VAL A 13 -22.21 24.25 -3.22
C VAL A 13 -20.88 23.62 -2.82
N ALA A 14 -20.86 22.33 -2.46
CA ALA A 14 -19.63 21.65 -2.09
C ALA A 14 -18.61 21.60 -3.26
N LEU A 15 -19.07 21.32 -4.48
CA LEU A 15 -18.23 21.34 -5.68
C LEU A 15 -17.74 22.77 -6.00
N GLY A 16 -18.59 23.78 -5.84
CA GLY A 16 -18.21 25.18 -6.00
C GLY A 16 -17.14 25.62 -5.01
N LEU A 17 -17.30 25.27 -3.73
CA LEU A 17 -16.30 25.54 -2.70
C LEU A 17 -14.99 24.80 -2.96
N LEU A 18 -15.05 23.53 -3.39
CA LEU A 18 -13.87 22.76 -3.79
C LEU A 18 -13.15 23.43 -4.96
N ALA A 19 -13.88 23.87 -5.99
CA ALA A 19 -13.30 24.55 -7.14
C ALA A 19 -12.63 25.88 -6.73
N ILE A 20 -13.28 26.68 -5.88
CA ILE A 20 -12.72 27.93 -5.35
C ILE A 20 -11.45 27.67 -4.54
N ALA A 21 -11.48 26.65 -3.66
CA ALA A 21 -10.33 26.28 -2.84
C ALA A 21 -9.17 25.70 -3.66
N ALA A 22 -9.47 24.98 -4.75
CA ALA A 22 -8.46 24.40 -5.63
C ALA A 22 -7.90 25.41 -6.64
N ALA A 23 -8.63 26.49 -6.96
CA ALA A 23 -8.26 27.44 -8.00
C ALA A 23 -6.83 28.03 -7.87
N PRO A 24 -6.36 28.44 -6.67
CA PRO A 24 -5.00 28.97 -6.51
C PRO A 24 -3.90 27.94 -6.80
N GLU A 25 -4.22 26.64 -6.67
CA GLU A 25 -3.26 25.54 -6.83
C GLU A 25 -3.29 24.95 -8.25
N ILE A 26 -4.18 25.40 -9.15
CA ILE A 26 -4.32 24.83 -10.51
C ILE A 26 -2.99 24.88 -11.27
N GLY A 27 -2.23 25.97 -11.20
CA GLY A 27 -0.93 26.06 -11.86
C GLY A 27 0.04 24.98 -11.37
N ARG A 28 0.13 24.79 -10.05
CA ARG A 28 0.95 23.74 -9.44
C ARG A 28 0.45 22.35 -9.78
N MET A 29 -0.86 22.14 -9.90
CA MET A 29 -1.44 20.86 -10.33
C MET A 29 -1.10 20.54 -11.79
N ILE A 30 -1.11 21.54 -12.69
CA ILE A 30 -0.71 21.38 -14.10
C ILE A 30 0.78 21.06 -14.20
N ASP A 31 1.63 21.82 -13.51
CA ASP A 31 3.07 21.56 -13.47
C ASP A 31 3.36 20.16 -12.91
N PHE A 32 2.67 19.80 -11.83
CA PHE A 32 2.78 18.48 -11.21
C PHE A 32 2.30 17.36 -12.15
N ALA A 33 1.23 17.57 -12.92
CA ALA A 33 0.73 16.60 -13.89
C ALA A 33 1.70 16.37 -15.07
N SER A 34 2.56 17.35 -15.39
CA SER A 34 3.61 17.20 -16.41
C SER A 34 4.83 16.40 -15.94
N PHE A 35 4.89 16.02 -14.66
CA PHE A 35 6.02 15.31 -14.09
C PHE A 35 6.12 13.88 -14.66
N GLU A 36 7.35 13.41 -14.94
CA GLU A 36 7.63 12.13 -15.62
C GLU A 36 6.93 10.92 -14.96
N THR A 37 6.73 10.96 -13.64
CA THR A 37 6.05 9.91 -12.89
C THR A 37 4.58 9.72 -13.28
N PHE A 38 3.99 10.70 -13.96
CA PHE A 38 2.62 10.67 -14.48
C PHE A 38 2.54 10.40 -15.99
N ASN A 39 3.67 10.22 -16.67
CA ASN A 39 3.66 9.84 -18.08
C ASN A 39 3.38 8.33 -18.21
N PRO A 40 2.21 7.91 -18.75
CA PRO A 40 1.87 6.49 -18.92
C PRO A 40 2.75 5.78 -19.97
N SER A 41 3.48 6.55 -20.79
CA SER A 41 4.44 5.99 -21.76
C SER A 41 5.83 5.75 -21.15
N GLY A 42 6.09 6.26 -19.94
CA GLY A 42 7.32 6.03 -19.18
C GLY A 42 7.21 4.86 -18.21
N PRO A 43 8.24 4.57 -17.40
CA PRO A 43 8.18 3.50 -16.41
C PRO A 43 7.09 3.73 -15.35
N GLY A 44 6.72 4.98 -15.05
CA GLY A 44 5.53 5.31 -14.25
C GLY A 44 5.55 4.85 -12.77
N LEU A 45 6.63 4.22 -12.31
CA LEU A 45 6.75 3.68 -10.95
C LEU A 45 6.98 4.77 -9.90
N GLY A 46 7.52 5.93 -10.30
CA GLY A 46 7.89 6.99 -9.36
C GLY A 46 8.92 6.49 -8.34
N ASN A 47 8.51 6.42 -7.07
CA ASN A 47 9.33 5.96 -5.95
C ASN A 47 9.07 4.50 -5.54
N LEU A 48 8.28 3.76 -6.33
CA LEU A 48 7.96 2.36 -6.10
C LEU A 48 8.99 1.44 -6.76
N PHE A 49 9.22 0.25 -6.19
CA PHE A 49 9.94 -0.82 -6.86
C PHE A 49 9.03 -1.61 -7.80
N ASN A 50 7.80 -1.90 -7.35
CA ASN A 50 6.77 -2.64 -8.07
C ASN A 50 5.39 -1.97 -7.87
N GLU A 51 4.38 -2.44 -8.60
CA GLU A 51 2.98 -2.06 -8.34
C GLU A 51 2.54 -2.55 -6.95
N ILE A 52 1.79 -1.73 -6.22
CA ILE A 52 1.27 -2.07 -4.89
C ILE A 52 -0.02 -2.87 -5.03
N SER A 53 -0.19 -3.92 -4.22
CA SER A 53 -1.45 -4.67 -4.17
C SER A 53 -2.62 -3.76 -3.77
N PRO A 54 -3.73 -3.72 -4.52
CA PRO A 54 -4.91 -2.93 -4.13
C PRO A 54 -5.52 -3.38 -2.80
N LEU A 55 -5.24 -4.61 -2.37
CA LEU A 55 -5.71 -5.14 -1.08
C LEU A 55 -5.05 -4.44 0.12
N GLU A 56 -3.92 -3.75 -0.07
CA GLU A 56 -3.32 -2.92 0.99
C GLU A 56 -4.23 -1.76 1.42
N ALA A 57 -5.21 -1.37 0.59
CA ALA A 57 -6.27 -0.44 1.00
C ALA A 57 -7.08 -0.94 2.21
N LEU A 58 -7.01 -2.23 2.54
CA LEU A 58 -7.70 -2.79 3.71
C LEU A 58 -6.99 -2.47 5.03
N GLY A 59 -5.79 -1.91 4.98
CA GLY A 59 -5.01 -1.47 6.14
C GLY A 59 -4.22 -2.58 6.83
N ILE A 60 -4.25 -3.82 6.33
CA ILE A 60 -3.47 -4.95 6.87
C ILE A 60 -2.43 -5.37 5.83
N TRP A 61 -1.17 -5.05 6.09
CA TRP A 61 -0.03 -5.30 5.21
C TRP A 61 1.23 -5.58 6.06
N PRO A 62 1.44 -6.84 6.51
CA PRO A 62 2.43 -7.17 7.54
C PRO A 62 3.88 -7.27 7.01
N SER A 63 4.31 -6.34 6.16
CA SER A 63 5.68 -6.25 5.65
C SER A 63 6.48 -5.09 6.25
N GLY A 64 5.81 -4.01 6.67
CA GLY A 64 6.44 -2.78 7.18
C GLY A 64 7.13 -1.93 6.09
N ASP A 65 7.41 -2.50 4.92
CA ASP A 65 7.71 -1.78 3.69
C ASP A 65 6.75 -2.27 2.58
N PHE A 66 5.92 -1.35 2.06
CA PHE A 66 4.91 -1.62 1.02
C PHE A 66 5.55 -1.96 -0.34
N ARG A 67 6.87 -1.91 -0.43
CA ARG A 67 7.62 -2.23 -1.64
C ARG A 67 8.09 -3.68 -1.69
N LEU A 68 7.92 -4.44 -0.61
CA LEU A 68 8.32 -5.85 -0.52
C LEU A 68 7.19 -6.77 -1.00
N ASP A 69 7.55 -7.86 -1.67
CA ASP A 69 6.59 -8.88 -2.08
C ASP A 69 6.03 -9.63 -0.85
N PRO A 70 4.81 -10.22 -0.96
CA PRO A 70 4.22 -11.00 0.11
C PRO A 70 5.16 -12.12 0.62
N GLY A 71 5.59 -12.03 1.87
CA GLY A 71 6.50 -12.99 2.50
C GLY A 71 7.94 -12.53 2.68
N ASP A 72 8.33 -11.42 2.04
CA ASP A 72 9.69 -10.86 2.15
C ASP A 72 9.84 -9.83 3.29
N GLY A 73 8.74 -9.52 3.99
CA GLY A 73 8.70 -8.60 5.12
C GLY A 73 8.68 -9.28 6.50
N ALA A 74 7.99 -8.67 7.47
CA ALA A 74 7.94 -9.13 8.86
C ALA A 74 7.14 -10.44 9.06
N MET A 75 6.28 -10.83 8.12
CA MET A 75 5.51 -12.07 8.15
C MET A 75 5.72 -12.94 6.91
N PRO A 76 5.61 -14.28 7.04
CA PRO A 76 5.50 -15.18 5.90
C PRO A 76 4.29 -14.85 5.02
N ALA A 77 4.35 -15.23 3.74
CA ALA A 77 3.29 -14.97 2.76
C ALA A 77 1.89 -15.43 3.23
N LEU A 78 1.82 -16.55 3.96
CA LEU A 78 0.55 -17.03 4.53
C LEU A 78 -0.08 -16.01 5.49
N GLY A 79 0.72 -15.38 6.35
CA GLY A 79 0.23 -14.35 7.29
C GLY A 79 -0.27 -13.11 6.56
N PHE A 80 0.41 -12.71 5.48
CA PHE A 80 -0.01 -11.63 4.59
C PHE A 80 -1.41 -11.89 4.00
N TYR A 81 -1.61 -13.04 3.34
CA TYR A 81 -2.90 -13.39 2.73
C TYR A 81 -4.03 -13.61 3.74
N LEU A 82 -3.72 -14.12 4.95
CA LEU A 82 -4.71 -14.21 6.02
C LEU A 82 -5.17 -12.82 6.51
N GLY A 83 -4.24 -11.87 6.57
CA GLY A 83 -4.55 -10.47 6.86
C GLY A 83 -5.45 -9.83 5.80
N GLU A 84 -5.13 -10.04 4.52
CA GLU A 84 -5.96 -9.57 3.41
C GLU A 84 -7.36 -10.20 3.43
N ALA A 85 -7.45 -11.52 3.66
CA ALA A 85 -8.73 -12.21 3.77
C ALA A 85 -9.59 -11.66 4.92
N LEU A 86 -8.99 -11.38 6.07
CA LEU A 86 -9.66 -10.73 7.20
C LEU A 86 -10.17 -9.33 6.82
N GLY A 87 -9.32 -8.53 6.17
CA GLY A 87 -9.68 -7.19 5.71
C GLY A 87 -10.83 -7.21 4.70
N LEU A 88 -10.78 -8.12 3.72
CA LEU A 88 -11.79 -8.24 2.66
C LEU A 88 -13.13 -8.72 3.22
N ALA A 89 -13.11 -9.73 4.11
CA ALA A 89 -14.30 -10.20 4.81
C ALA A 89 -14.90 -9.08 5.68
N GLY A 90 -14.05 -8.34 6.39
CA GLY A 90 -14.43 -7.16 7.16
C GLY A 90 -15.08 -6.08 6.29
N LEU A 91 -14.52 -5.80 5.11
CA LEU A 91 -15.02 -4.79 4.18
C LEU A 91 -16.37 -5.19 3.60
N ALA A 92 -16.52 -6.44 3.15
CA ALA A 92 -17.79 -6.96 2.65
C ALA A 92 -18.89 -6.88 3.72
N TYR A 93 -18.58 -7.30 4.96
CA TYR A 93 -19.50 -7.17 6.09
C TYR A 93 -19.84 -5.71 6.39
N GLY A 94 -18.84 -4.83 6.42
CA GLY A 94 -19.01 -3.41 6.70
C GLY A 94 -19.86 -2.70 5.65
N LEU A 95 -19.60 -2.94 4.37
CA LEU A 95 -20.40 -2.41 3.27
C LEU A 95 -21.85 -2.86 3.38
N ALA A 96 -22.08 -4.16 3.59
CA ALA A 96 -23.43 -4.68 3.80
C ALA A 96 -24.10 -4.01 5.02
N TRP A 97 -23.36 -3.75 6.10
CA TRP A 97 -23.87 -3.05 7.29
C TRP A 97 -24.28 -1.59 6.99
N TRP A 98 -23.42 -0.80 6.34
CA TRP A 98 -23.72 0.60 5.97
C TRP A 98 -24.91 0.69 5.00
N LEU A 99 -24.93 -0.15 3.96
CA LEU A 99 -25.98 -0.16 2.94
C LEU A 99 -27.35 -0.54 3.53
N ARG A 100 -27.40 -1.50 4.46
CA ARG A 100 -28.64 -1.89 5.17
C ARG A 100 -29.21 -0.77 6.03
N ARG A 101 -28.37 0.16 6.50
CA ARG A 101 -28.79 1.33 7.29
C ARG A 101 -29.23 2.51 6.42
N GLY A 102 -29.09 2.40 5.09
CA GLY A 102 -29.38 3.49 4.17
C GLY A 102 -28.35 4.62 4.21
N GLU A 103 -27.25 4.45 4.95
CA GLU A 103 -26.18 5.44 5.10
C GLU A 103 -25.21 5.30 3.91
N ARG A 104 -25.48 6.05 2.83
CA ARG A 104 -24.78 5.89 1.54
C ARG A 104 -23.53 6.76 1.37
N ALA A 105 -23.31 7.74 2.23
CA ALA A 105 -22.20 8.70 2.08
C ALA A 105 -20.83 8.01 2.12
N VAL A 106 -20.59 7.15 3.12
CA VAL A 106 -19.29 6.46 3.29
C VAL A 106 -19.05 5.41 2.19
N PRO A 107 -20.01 4.53 1.83
CA PRO A 107 -19.85 3.65 0.66
C PRO A 107 -19.63 4.41 -0.66
N ALA A 108 -20.28 5.57 -0.84
CA ALA A 108 -20.07 6.40 -2.03
C ALA A 108 -18.65 7.00 -2.07
N ALA A 109 -18.11 7.41 -0.92
CA ALA A 109 -16.72 7.84 -0.81
C ALA A 109 -15.73 6.71 -1.17
N LEU A 110 -15.99 5.48 -0.71
CA LEU A 110 -15.20 4.32 -1.12
C LEU A 110 -15.31 4.08 -2.63
N ALA A 111 -16.53 4.14 -3.18
CA ALA A 111 -16.74 3.97 -4.62
C ALA A 111 -15.98 5.03 -5.44
N ALA A 112 -15.91 6.28 -4.97
CA ALA A 112 -15.08 7.31 -5.59
C ALA A 112 -13.58 6.96 -5.53
N GLY A 113 -13.09 6.46 -4.39
CA GLY A 113 -11.71 5.95 -4.27
C GLY A 113 -11.41 4.79 -5.23
N VAL A 114 -12.34 3.84 -5.36
CA VAL A 114 -12.24 2.72 -6.32
C VAL A 114 -12.25 3.22 -7.77
N ALA A 115 -13.06 4.23 -8.09
CA ALA A 115 -13.06 4.84 -9.42
C ALA A 115 -11.74 5.55 -9.74
N LEU A 116 -11.14 6.26 -8.77
CA LEU A 116 -9.81 6.86 -8.91
C LEU A 116 -8.73 5.78 -9.12
N TYR A 117 -8.80 4.67 -8.38
CA TYR A 117 -7.90 3.53 -8.59
C TYR A 117 -8.07 2.91 -9.96
N ALA A 118 -9.30 2.64 -10.39
CA ALA A 118 -9.56 2.08 -11.71
C ALA A 118 -9.03 3.01 -12.82
N TYR A 119 -9.27 4.32 -12.72
CA TYR A 119 -8.70 5.29 -13.65
C TYR A 119 -7.17 5.23 -13.66
N ALA A 120 -6.52 5.27 -12.50
CA ALA A 120 -5.08 5.24 -12.40
C ALA A 120 -4.46 3.92 -12.90
N HIS A 121 -5.15 2.79 -12.67
CA HIS A 121 -4.69 1.48 -13.12
C HIS A 121 -4.83 1.29 -14.63
N PHE A 122 -5.91 1.79 -15.25
CA PHE A 122 -6.16 1.58 -16.69
C PHE A 122 -5.61 2.69 -17.60
N ALA A 123 -5.55 3.93 -17.11
CA ALA A 123 -5.15 5.09 -17.91
C ALA A 123 -3.95 5.85 -17.33
N GLY A 124 -3.48 5.46 -16.15
CA GLY A 124 -2.47 6.16 -15.39
C GLY A 124 -1.15 5.41 -15.26
N THR A 125 -0.46 5.66 -14.16
CA THR A 125 0.81 5.00 -13.81
C THR A 125 0.69 4.18 -12.51
N PRO A 126 1.56 3.17 -12.29
CA PRO A 126 1.58 2.43 -11.03
C PRO A 126 1.71 3.33 -9.79
N TYR A 127 2.44 4.45 -9.92
CA TYR A 127 2.51 5.45 -8.86
C TYR A 127 1.16 6.12 -8.56
N GLN A 128 0.39 6.47 -9.59
CA GLN A 128 -0.97 7.00 -9.41
C GLN A 128 -1.88 5.97 -8.75
N ALA A 129 -1.79 4.70 -9.17
CA ALA A 129 -2.56 3.61 -8.58
C ALA A 129 -2.24 3.48 -7.09
N ALA A 130 -0.97 3.47 -6.69
CA ALA A 130 -0.55 3.50 -5.29
C ALA A 130 -1.12 4.70 -4.51
N LYS A 131 -1.06 5.91 -5.08
CA LYS A 131 -1.64 7.11 -4.43
C LYS A 131 -3.15 6.99 -4.22
N SER A 132 -3.86 6.39 -5.16
CA SER A 132 -5.30 6.17 -5.04
C SER A 132 -5.65 5.13 -3.97
N ILE A 133 -4.85 4.07 -3.80
CA ILE A 133 -4.97 3.08 -2.72
C ILE A 133 -4.86 3.77 -1.35
N VAL A 134 -3.87 4.66 -1.19
CA VAL A 134 -3.70 5.45 0.04
C VAL A 134 -4.92 6.32 0.34
N ILE A 135 -5.57 6.89 -0.67
CA ILE A 135 -6.80 7.69 -0.50
C ILE A 135 -7.98 6.78 -0.11
N ALA A 136 -8.13 5.61 -0.71
CA ALA A 136 -9.21 4.67 -0.43
C ALA A 136 -9.09 4.00 0.95
N SER A 137 -7.85 3.79 1.41
CA SER A 137 -7.53 3.04 2.62
C SER A 137 -8.27 3.49 3.90
N PRO A 138 -8.20 4.77 4.33
CA PRO A 138 -8.88 5.21 5.54
C PRO A 138 -10.42 5.04 5.45
N VAL A 139 -11.00 5.15 4.25
CA VAL A 139 -12.45 4.95 4.05
C VAL A 139 -12.81 3.47 4.15
N ALA A 140 -12.03 2.59 3.55
CA ALA A 140 -12.21 1.14 3.68
C ALA A 140 -12.09 0.71 5.14
N MET A 141 -11.03 1.14 5.85
CA MET A 141 -10.84 0.86 7.28
C MET A 141 -11.97 1.40 8.15
N LEU A 142 -12.47 2.61 7.88
CA LEU A 142 -13.63 3.19 8.58
C LEU A 142 -14.88 2.32 8.41
N ILE A 143 -15.14 1.83 7.20
CA ILE A 143 -16.27 0.94 6.91
C ILE A 143 -16.19 -0.32 7.76
N VAL A 144 -15.02 -0.96 7.80
CA VAL A 144 -14.78 -2.18 8.59
C VAL A 144 -14.91 -1.90 10.09
N ALA A 145 -14.13 -0.95 10.60
CA ALA A 145 -14.04 -0.65 12.02
C ALA A 145 -15.41 -0.24 12.59
N ARG A 146 -16.15 0.64 11.91
CA ARG A 146 -17.46 1.09 12.38
C ARG A 146 -18.46 -0.05 12.48
N ALA A 147 -18.48 -0.96 11.50
CA ALA A 147 -19.40 -2.08 11.49
C ALA A 147 -19.05 -3.13 12.57
N LEU A 148 -17.75 -3.37 12.80
CA LEU A 148 -17.24 -4.28 13.83
C LEU A 148 -17.37 -3.72 15.26
N LEU A 149 -17.35 -2.40 15.44
CA LEU A 149 -17.53 -1.76 16.74
C LEU A 149 -18.99 -1.39 17.06
N SER A 150 -19.90 -1.49 16.08
CA SER A 150 -21.33 -1.25 16.31
C SER A 150 -21.91 -2.26 17.32
N PRO A 151 -22.89 -1.89 18.16
CA PRO A 151 -23.62 -2.84 18.99
C PRO A 151 -24.56 -3.77 18.19
N ASP A 152 -24.76 -3.52 16.89
CA ASP A 152 -25.62 -4.36 16.04
C ASP A 152 -25.12 -5.82 15.99
N PRO A 153 -26.02 -6.81 16.02
CA PRO A 153 -25.65 -8.22 15.88
C PRO A 153 -25.05 -8.50 14.50
N LEU A 154 -24.02 -9.36 14.43
CA LEU A 154 -23.36 -9.76 13.17
C LEU A 154 -24.36 -10.34 12.17
N ILE A 155 -25.23 -11.24 12.63
CA ILE A 155 -26.23 -11.92 11.81
C ILE A 155 -27.62 -11.50 12.30
N ARG A 156 -28.34 -10.71 11.48
CA ARG A 156 -29.75 -10.36 11.74
C ARG A 156 -30.65 -11.52 11.28
N LEU A 157 -30.79 -12.54 12.11
CA LEU A 157 -31.64 -13.72 11.83
C LEU A 157 -33.15 -13.48 12.05
N GLY A 158 -33.58 -12.26 12.40
CA GLY A 158 -35.01 -11.94 12.59
C GLY A 158 -35.73 -12.94 13.52
N PRO A 159 -36.99 -13.33 13.24
CA PRO A 159 -37.73 -14.32 14.03
C PRO A 159 -37.18 -15.75 13.92
N LEU A 160 -36.30 -16.05 12.95
CA LEU A 160 -35.61 -17.34 12.87
C LEU A 160 -34.55 -17.50 13.97
N ARG A 161 -34.10 -16.39 14.58
CA ARG A 161 -33.14 -16.41 15.69
C ARG A 161 -33.64 -17.24 16.87
N THR A 162 -34.92 -17.12 17.24
CA THR A 162 -35.50 -17.88 18.36
C THR A 162 -35.62 -19.37 18.04
N ARG A 163 -35.92 -19.72 16.78
CA ARG A 163 -35.98 -21.12 16.31
C ARG A 163 -34.59 -21.79 16.21
N ILE A 164 -33.57 -21.04 15.82
CA ILE A 164 -32.19 -21.57 15.74
C ILE A 164 -31.57 -21.63 17.14
N ALA A 165 -31.80 -20.63 18.00
CA ALA A 165 -31.32 -20.62 19.37
C ALA A 165 -31.94 -21.74 20.23
N SER A 166 -33.17 -22.17 19.92
CA SER A 166 -33.81 -23.29 20.63
C SER A 166 -33.28 -24.67 20.24
N ARG A 167 -32.62 -24.81 19.08
CA ARG A 167 -31.89 -26.04 18.71
C ARG A 167 -30.54 -26.06 19.44
N ARG A 168 -30.54 -26.58 20.66
CA ARG A 168 -29.43 -26.59 21.63
C ARG A 168 -28.11 -27.26 21.18
N GLY A 169 -28.03 -27.94 20.04
CA GLY A 169 -26.89 -28.82 19.71
C GLY A 169 -26.02 -28.45 18.50
N GLY A 170 -26.26 -27.33 17.80
CA GLY A 170 -25.55 -27.01 16.56
C GLY A 170 -24.52 -25.88 16.67
N VAL A 171 -23.48 -25.90 15.83
CA VAL A 171 -22.46 -24.84 15.67
C VAL A 171 -23.11 -23.44 15.51
N GLY A 172 -24.24 -23.36 14.79
CA GLY A 172 -25.01 -22.12 14.62
C GLY A 172 -25.62 -21.57 15.92
N GLY A 173 -26.05 -22.44 16.84
CA GLY A 173 -26.59 -22.04 18.15
C GLY A 173 -25.51 -21.47 19.06
N ALA A 174 -24.30 -22.06 19.03
CA ALA A 174 -23.13 -21.54 19.73
C ALA A 174 -22.68 -20.19 19.15
N LEU A 175 -22.64 -20.05 17.82
CA LEU A 175 -22.24 -18.80 17.16
C LEU A 175 -23.19 -17.64 17.48
N VAL A 176 -24.51 -17.89 17.51
CA VAL A 176 -25.52 -16.89 17.90
C VAL A 176 -25.39 -16.49 19.37
N ARG A 177 -25.04 -17.44 20.26
CA ARG A 177 -24.81 -17.18 21.69
C ARG A 177 -23.56 -16.35 21.94
N HIS A 178 -22.48 -16.65 21.20
CA HIS A 178 -21.17 -16.02 21.35
C HIS A 178 -20.92 -14.90 20.33
N GLN A 179 -21.94 -14.42 19.61
CA GLN A 179 -21.78 -13.46 18.52
C GLN A 179 -21.06 -12.16 18.96
N SER A 180 -21.29 -11.71 20.20
CA SER A 180 -20.64 -10.50 20.74
C SER A 180 -19.15 -10.73 20.96
N ALA A 181 -18.78 -11.88 21.52
CA ALA A 181 -17.39 -12.27 21.72
C ALA A 181 -16.67 -12.48 20.38
N VAL A 182 -17.32 -13.14 19.40
CA VAL A 182 -16.77 -13.32 18.05
C VAL A 182 -16.56 -11.97 17.38
N LYS A 183 -17.54 -11.07 17.46
CA LYS A 183 -17.43 -9.72 16.89
C LYS A 183 -16.30 -8.92 17.54
N ALA A 184 -16.20 -8.96 18.87
CA ALA A 184 -15.12 -8.31 19.60
C ALA A 184 -13.75 -8.87 19.21
N ALA A 185 -13.63 -10.20 19.09
CA ALA A 185 -12.39 -10.84 18.65
C ALA A 185 -12.00 -10.40 17.23
N LEU A 186 -12.95 -10.36 16.29
CA LEU A 186 -12.72 -9.87 14.93
C LEU A 186 -12.32 -8.39 14.89
N ALA A 187 -12.99 -7.55 15.70
CA ALA A 187 -12.67 -6.14 15.82
C ALA A 187 -11.23 -5.94 16.33
N THR A 188 -10.88 -6.64 17.41
CA THR A 188 -9.52 -6.61 17.99
C THR A 188 -8.49 -7.12 17.01
N ALA A 189 -8.75 -8.24 16.33
CA ALA A 189 -7.84 -8.80 15.33
C ALA A 189 -7.61 -7.81 14.17
N PHE A 190 -8.67 -7.24 13.61
CA PHE A 190 -8.56 -6.27 12.50
C PHE A 190 -7.83 -5.00 12.93
N LEU A 191 -8.25 -4.37 14.03
CA LEU A 191 -7.65 -3.13 14.51
C LEU A 191 -6.20 -3.33 14.98
N GLY A 192 -5.93 -4.43 15.67
CA GLY A 192 -4.59 -4.79 16.11
C GLY A 192 -3.66 -5.05 14.94
N ALA A 193 -4.11 -5.79 13.92
CA ALA A 193 -3.34 -6.03 12.71
C ALA A 193 -3.06 -4.71 11.96
N ALA A 194 -4.07 -3.88 11.75
CA ALA A 194 -3.89 -2.62 11.03
C ALA A 194 -2.99 -1.60 11.77
N ALA A 195 -3.17 -1.48 13.08
CA ALA A 195 -2.29 -0.66 13.93
C ALA A 195 -0.87 -1.21 13.93
N GLY A 196 -0.70 -2.54 14.03
CA GLY A 196 0.59 -3.20 13.96
C GLY A 196 1.30 -2.94 12.63
N CYS A 197 0.59 -3.02 11.49
CA CYS A 197 1.15 -2.70 10.18
C CYS A 197 1.57 -1.23 10.09
N SER A 198 0.76 -0.32 10.64
CA SER A 198 1.09 1.11 10.69
C SER A 198 2.32 1.40 11.55
N LEU A 199 2.46 0.71 12.70
CA LEU A 199 3.66 0.82 13.55
C LEU A 199 4.90 0.24 12.87
N LEU A 200 4.77 -0.93 12.22
CA LEU A 200 5.85 -1.51 11.42
C LEU A 200 6.30 -0.57 10.31
N ALA A 201 5.35 0.12 9.64
CA ALA A 201 5.65 1.14 8.64
C ALA A 201 6.46 2.31 9.19
N LEU A 202 6.14 2.74 10.41
CA LEU A 202 6.85 3.84 11.07
C LEU A 202 8.25 3.41 11.53
N VAL A 203 8.41 2.17 11.98
CA VAL A 203 9.70 1.61 12.40
C VAL A 203 10.61 1.30 11.21
N ASN A 204 10.04 0.78 10.12
CA ASN A 204 10.78 0.38 8.92
C ASN A 204 10.82 1.48 7.85
N GLY A 205 10.18 2.62 8.08
CA GLY A 205 10.21 3.75 7.16
C GLY A 205 11.67 4.15 6.92
N PRO A 206 12.24 3.91 5.72
CA PRO A 206 13.66 4.08 5.53
C PRO A 206 14.04 5.54 5.76
N VAL A 207 14.75 5.77 6.84
CA VAL A 207 15.51 7.00 7.03
C VAL A 207 16.69 6.90 6.07
N GLY A 208 16.59 7.56 4.92
CA GLY A 208 17.77 7.85 4.12
C GLY A 208 18.80 8.63 4.95
N PRO A 209 20.03 8.79 4.45
CA PRO A 209 21.06 9.53 5.17
C PRO A 209 20.54 10.91 5.60
N ALA A 210 21.02 11.40 6.75
CA ALA A 210 20.55 12.67 7.32
C ALA A 210 20.74 13.86 6.37
N THR A 211 21.62 13.70 5.37
CA THR A 211 21.84 14.65 4.28
C THR A 211 21.45 14.02 2.94
N TYR A 212 20.41 14.58 2.32
CA TYR A 212 19.99 14.23 0.96
C TYR A 212 20.76 15.06 -0.07
N SER A 213 21.23 14.42 -1.15
CA SER A 213 21.80 15.12 -2.30
C SER A 213 21.22 14.59 -3.62
N PRO A 214 20.69 15.46 -4.51
CA PRO A 214 20.15 15.05 -5.81
C PRO A 214 21.25 14.66 -6.81
N GLN A 215 22.54 14.74 -6.43
CA GLN A 215 23.67 14.45 -7.32
C GLN A 215 23.71 12.98 -7.75
N LEU A 216 23.29 12.04 -6.90
CA LEU A 216 23.25 10.62 -7.23
C LEU A 216 22.24 10.33 -8.34
N THR A 217 21.03 10.90 -8.27
CA THR A 217 20.02 10.76 -9.32
C THR A 217 20.55 11.24 -10.69
N ARG A 218 21.42 12.25 -10.75
CA ARG A 218 22.03 12.72 -12.01
C ARG A 218 22.99 11.71 -12.65
N LEU A 219 23.44 10.71 -11.90
CA LEU A 219 24.29 9.64 -12.43
C LEU A 219 23.47 8.56 -13.14
N ARG A 220 22.16 8.44 -12.91
CA ARG A 220 21.32 7.36 -13.52
C ARG A 220 21.51 7.21 -15.03
N PRO A 221 21.53 8.28 -15.85
CA PRO A 221 21.73 8.14 -17.29
C PRO A 221 23.11 7.59 -17.68
N LEU A 222 24.10 7.68 -16.79
CA LEU A 222 25.45 7.17 -17.00
C LEU A 222 25.61 5.71 -16.57
N LEU A 223 24.70 5.21 -15.73
CA LEU A 223 24.77 3.87 -15.12
C LEU A 223 24.05 2.79 -15.92
N ASP A 224 23.74 3.06 -17.19
CA ASP A 224 22.80 2.39 -18.10
C ASP A 224 22.81 0.84 -18.05
N ALA A 225 23.16 0.13 -19.13
CA ALA A 225 23.07 -1.34 -19.15
C ALA A 225 24.15 -2.06 -18.31
N ASP A 226 25.19 -1.33 -17.86
CA ASP A 226 26.39 -1.90 -17.26
C ASP A 226 26.27 -2.10 -15.75
N SER A 227 26.87 -3.18 -15.25
CA SER A 227 26.93 -3.47 -13.82
C SER A 227 27.90 -2.51 -13.12
N THR A 228 27.38 -1.64 -12.26
CA THR A 228 28.19 -0.64 -11.54
C THR A 228 28.37 -1.03 -10.08
N LEU A 229 29.61 -1.02 -9.60
CA LEU A 229 29.92 -1.13 -8.18
C LEU A 229 30.07 0.26 -7.55
N VAL A 230 29.21 0.56 -6.59
CA VAL A 230 29.26 1.79 -5.80
C VAL A 230 29.88 1.47 -4.45
N LEU A 231 31.01 2.14 -4.16
CA LEU A 231 31.70 2.02 -2.88
C LEU A 231 31.30 3.19 -1.98
N ALA A 232 30.81 2.89 -0.79
CA ALA A 232 30.40 3.89 0.20
C ALA A 232 31.01 3.60 1.58
N PRO A 233 31.19 4.62 2.43
CA PRO A 233 31.69 4.41 3.79
C PRO A 233 30.88 3.36 4.56
N ALA A 234 31.55 2.53 5.37
CA ALA A 234 30.90 1.44 6.10
C ALA A 234 29.80 1.93 7.06
N HIS A 235 30.01 3.08 7.73
CA HIS A 235 29.01 3.67 8.63
C HIS A 235 27.73 4.07 7.88
N LEU A 236 27.85 4.68 6.69
CA LEU A 236 26.69 5.02 5.87
C LEU A 236 25.88 3.77 5.50
N LEU A 237 26.55 2.66 5.18
CA LEU A 237 25.87 1.41 4.83
C LEU A 237 25.25 0.70 6.04
N ALA A 238 25.86 0.80 7.23
CA ALA A 238 25.44 0.07 8.42
C ALA A 238 24.42 0.86 9.27
N ASP A 239 24.64 2.15 9.45
CA ASP A 239 23.94 2.98 10.44
C ASP A 239 22.84 3.84 9.79
N GLU A 240 22.99 4.20 8.51
CA GLU A 240 22.09 5.13 7.80
C GLU A 240 21.27 4.48 6.68
N HIS A 241 21.14 3.15 6.69
CA HIS A 241 20.48 2.39 5.62
C HIS A 241 20.99 2.77 4.21
N GLY A 242 22.26 3.19 4.12
CA GLY A 242 22.82 3.79 2.91
C GLY A 242 22.85 2.84 1.72
N ARG A 243 22.82 1.52 1.97
CA ARG A 243 22.69 0.51 0.92
C ARG A 243 21.37 0.68 0.16
N ASP A 244 20.26 0.73 0.89
CA ASP A 244 18.92 0.82 0.30
C ASP A 244 18.72 2.19 -0.36
N PHE A 245 19.23 3.25 0.27
CA PHE A 245 19.27 4.59 -0.30
C PHE A 245 20.05 4.63 -1.64
N LEU A 246 21.25 4.08 -1.70
CA LEU A 246 22.08 4.10 -2.93
C LEU A 246 21.47 3.28 -4.05
N VAL A 247 20.94 2.09 -3.74
CA VAL A 247 20.22 1.26 -4.72
C VAL A 247 18.99 2.00 -5.24
N TRP A 248 18.24 2.67 -4.35
CA TRP A 248 17.07 3.45 -4.72
C TRP A 248 17.43 4.69 -5.56
N GLU A 249 18.46 5.43 -5.17
CA GLU A 249 18.93 6.65 -5.85
C GLU A 249 19.48 6.35 -7.23
N LEU A 250 20.06 5.18 -7.44
CA LEU A 250 20.70 4.77 -8.68
C LEU A 250 19.89 3.71 -9.45
N ARG A 251 18.59 3.59 -9.13
CA ARG A 251 17.67 2.69 -9.83
C ARG A 251 17.62 2.97 -11.33
N GLY A 252 17.45 1.91 -12.13
CA GLY A 252 17.47 1.95 -13.60
C GLY A 252 18.62 1.16 -14.21
N GLY A 253 19.73 1.00 -13.48
CA GLY A 253 20.88 0.16 -13.88
C GLY A 253 21.14 -1.02 -12.92
N ARG A 254 22.15 -1.85 -13.22
CA ARG A 254 22.58 -2.97 -12.37
C ARG A 254 23.57 -2.49 -11.31
N VAL A 255 23.09 -2.05 -10.16
CA VAL A 255 23.93 -1.45 -9.10
C VAL A 255 24.25 -2.44 -7.98
N CYS A 256 25.54 -2.66 -7.75
CA CYS A 256 26.07 -3.36 -6.59
C CYS A 256 26.61 -2.33 -5.59
N VAL A 257 26.25 -2.45 -4.32
CA VAL A 257 26.76 -1.55 -3.26
C VAL A 257 27.71 -2.30 -2.32
N GLY A 258 28.91 -1.76 -2.14
CA GLY A 258 29.95 -2.31 -1.29
C GLY A 258 30.52 -1.26 -0.33
N ALA A 259 31.09 -1.71 0.79
CA ALA A 259 31.81 -0.81 1.68
C ALA A 259 33.14 -0.41 1.05
N THR A 260 33.47 0.89 1.09
CA THR A 260 34.82 1.37 0.81
C THR A 260 35.73 0.73 1.86
N SER A 261 36.47 -0.30 1.47
CA SER A 261 37.46 -0.89 2.35
C SER A 261 38.45 0.20 2.73
N LEU A 262 38.45 0.63 4.00
CA LEU A 262 39.53 1.40 4.58
C LEU A 262 40.76 0.47 4.65
N ARG A 263 41.40 0.24 3.49
CA ARG A 263 42.79 -0.21 3.49
C ARG A 263 43.59 0.99 3.96
N HIS A 264 43.87 1.03 5.26
CA HIS A 264 45.18 1.38 5.81
C HIS A 264 45.24 0.90 7.27
N THR A 265 45.24 -0.41 7.45
CA THR A 265 46.07 -1.02 8.49
C THR A 265 46.87 -2.13 7.80
N PRO A 266 48.21 -2.04 7.75
CA PRO A 266 49.02 -3.18 7.33
C PRO A 266 48.87 -4.24 8.42
N ARG A 267 47.95 -5.18 8.23
CA ARG A 267 47.83 -6.35 9.10
C ARG A 267 48.38 -7.57 8.37
N SER A 268 49.39 -8.11 9.02
CA SER A 268 50.04 -9.42 8.91
C SER A 268 49.23 -10.50 8.17
N PRO A 269 49.88 -11.34 7.35
CA PRO A 269 49.22 -12.38 6.57
C PRO A 269 48.85 -13.58 7.45
N SER A 270 47.58 -13.71 7.84
CA SER A 270 46.99 -15.04 8.08
C SER A 270 45.46 -15.04 8.14
N SER A 271 44.91 -16.01 7.40
CA SER A 271 43.58 -16.67 7.54
C SER A 271 42.32 -16.03 6.94
N GLY A 272 41.80 -16.69 5.89
CA GLY A 272 40.40 -17.12 5.84
C GLY A 272 39.36 -16.15 5.27
N TRP A 273 39.37 -15.90 3.95
CA TRP A 273 38.21 -15.31 3.27
C TRP A 273 37.06 -16.33 3.18
N HIS A 274 36.07 -16.20 4.05
CA HIS A 274 34.74 -16.78 3.81
C HIS A 274 33.90 -15.80 2.98
N ALA A 275 33.60 -16.18 1.74
CA ALA A 275 32.70 -15.47 0.86
C ALA A 275 31.27 -15.45 1.43
N GLY A 276 30.90 -14.33 2.05
CA GLY A 276 29.52 -14.05 2.43
C GLY A 276 28.66 -13.86 1.18
N ARG A 277 27.61 -14.67 1.06
CA ARG A 277 26.61 -14.67 -0.02
C ARG A 277 26.13 -13.25 -0.35
N ALA A 278 26.53 -12.74 -1.51
CA ALA A 278 25.87 -11.60 -2.15
C ALA A 278 24.43 -12.02 -2.48
N ARG A 279 23.44 -11.39 -1.85
CA ARG A 279 22.07 -11.43 -2.38
C ARG A 279 22.05 -10.54 -3.61
N THR A 280 22.07 -11.15 -4.78
CA THR A 280 21.68 -10.50 -6.02
C THR A 280 20.20 -10.15 -5.93
N TYR A 281 19.88 -8.86 -5.78
CA TYR A 281 18.56 -8.35 -6.12
C TYR A 281 18.45 -8.39 -7.64
N SER A 282 17.96 -9.52 -8.16
CA SER A 282 17.54 -9.59 -9.56
C SER A 282 16.22 -8.83 -9.65
N GLY A 283 16.29 -7.52 -9.96
CA GLY A 283 15.10 -6.79 -10.39
C GLY A 283 14.43 -7.59 -11.50
N ALA A 284 13.16 -7.94 -11.30
CA ALA A 284 12.39 -8.66 -12.29
C ALA A 284 12.47 -7.89 -13.62
N ALA A 285 12.94 -8.56 -14.66
CA ALA A 285 12.97 -7.99 -15.99
C ALA A 285 11.54 -7.56 -16.37
N ILE A 286 11.35 -6.27 -16.59
CA ILE A 286 10.08 -5.71 -17.05
C ILE A 286 9.72 -6.44 -18.37
N PRO A 287 8.61 -7.19 -18.44
CA PRO A 287 8.21 -7.83 -19.67
C PRO A 287 7.87 -6.74 -20.68
N ARG A 288 8.64 -6.65 -21.78
CA ARG A 288 8.30 -5.84 -22.94
C ARG A 288 6.93 -6.31 -23.45
N ARG A 289 5.87 -5.54 -23.18
CA ARG A 289 4.61 -5.68 -23.92
C ARG A 289 4.93 -5.44 -25.39
N ALA A 290 4.70 -6.46 -26.19
CA ALA A 290 4.78 -6.37 -27.64
C ALA A 290 3.87 -5.24 -28.12
N ALA A 291 4.46 -4.21 -28.71
CA ALA A 291 3.73 -3.21 -29.46
C ALA A 291 3.06 -3.91 -30.65
N MET A 292 1.74 -4.08 -30.58
CA MET A 292 0.94 -4.38 -31.76
C MET A 292 1.02 -3.18 -32.69
N ALA A 293 1.76 -3.35 -33.77
CA ALA A 293 1.78 -2.43 -34.89
C ALA A 293 0.40 -2.45 -35.57
N HIS A 294 -0.32 -1.33 -35.52
CA HIS A 294 -1.24 -0.96 -36.57
C HIS A 294 -0.48 -0.05 -37.55
N ALA A 295 -0.15 -0.61 -38.70
CA ALA A 295 0.13 0.13 -39.92
C ALA A 295 -1.19 0.23 -40.74
N PRO A 296 -1.33 1.28 -41.58
CA PRO A 296 -2.60 1.71 -42.16
C PRO A 296 -3.22 0.73 -43.17
#